data_AF-A0A950H3G9-F1
#
_entry.id   AF-A0A950H3G9-F1
#
_cell.length_a   1.000
_cell.length_b   1.000
_cell.length_c   1.000
_cell.angle_alpha   90.00
_cell.angle_beta   90.00
_cell.angle_gamma   90.00
#
_symmetry.space_group_name_H-M   'P 1'
#
loop_
_entity.id
_entity.type
_entity.pdbx_description
1 polymer ?
#
loop_
_entity_poly.entity_id
_entity_poly.type
_entity_poly.pdbx_seq_one_letter_code
_entity_poly.pdbx_strand_id
1 'polypeptide(L)'
;MQKDKPIVRASAEEIQSMKDRGESRTDWKRVRALTQADADRLAEEDDGVLPSAWESQVDIGLPTKKQDVHIRLDSDVLSWFKRQGPGYQTRINSVLRAFVRSRERAEETAP
;
A
#
# COMPACT_ATOMS: atom_id res chain seq x y z
N MET A 1 -10.81 1.31 -19.28
CA MET A 1 -9.49 0.70 -19.55
C MET A 1 -9.56 -0.79 -19.21
N GLN A 2 -9.39 -1.67 -20.20
CA GLN A 2 -9.45 -3.12 -19.97
C GLN A 2 -8.18 -3.58 -19.22
N LYS A 3 -8.35 -4.31 -18.11
CA LYS A 3 -7.22 -4.89 -17.35
C LYS A 3 -6.80 -6.19 -18.04
N ASP A 4 -5.88 -6.08 -19.00
CA ASP A 4 -5.49 -7.22 -19.87
C ASP A 4 -4.52 -8.23 -19.23
N LYS A 5 -3.91 -7.96 -18.06
CA LYS A 5 -2.89 -8.85 -17.46
C LYS A 5 -2.90 -8.85 -15.92
N PRO A 6 -2.51 -9.97 -15.27
CA PRO A 6 -2.39 -10.06 -13.81
C PRO A 6 -1.28 -9.15 -13.26
N ILE A 7 -1.40 -8.75 -11.98
CA ILE A 7 -0.35 -7.98 -11.27
C ILE A 7 0.86 -8.90 -11.05
N VAL A 8 2.02 -8.53 -11.61
CA VAL A 8 3.28 -9.29 -11.53
C VAL A 8 4.29 -8.60 -10.63
N ARG A 9 5.16 -9.37 -9.97
CA ARG A 9 6.38 -8.86 -9.33
C ARG A 9 7.51 -8.94 -10.35
N ALA A 10 8.19 -7.82 -10.59
CA ALA A 10 9.32 -7.72 -11.51
C ALA A 10 10.46 -6.94 -10.84
N SER A 11 11.71 -7.23 -11.23
CA SER A 11 12.86 -6.43 -10.79
C SER A 11 12.96 -5.11 -11.57
N ALA A 12 13.77 -4.16 -11.09
CA ALA A 12 13.98 -2.89 -11.78
C ALA A 12 14.61 -3.07 -13.18
N GLU A 13 15.55 -4.01 -13.32
CA GLU A 13 16.20 -4.36 -14.58
C GLU A 13 15.21 -5.00 -15.57
N GLU A 14 14.31 -5.83 -15.06
CA GLU A 14 13.29 -6.50 -15.85
C GLU A 14 12.27 -5.49 -16.38
N ILE A 15 11.84 -4.53 -15.54
CA ILE A 15 11.00 -3.41 -15.96
C ILE A 15 11.70 -2.56 -17.03
N GLN A 16 13.00 -2.31 -16.90
CA GLN A 16 13.76 -1.55 -17.90
C GLN A 16 13.82 -2.30 -19.23
N SER A 17 14.11 -3.60 -19.19
CA SER A 17 14.12 -4.48 -20.37
C SER A 17 12.76 -4.56 -21.05
N MET A 18 11.65 -4.52 -20.29
CA MET A 18 10.29 -4.45 -20.85
C MET A 18 10.02 -3.12 -21.56
N LYS A 19 10.54 -2.00 -21.03
CA LYS A 19 10.43 -0.69 -21.70
C LYS A 19 11.21 -0.69 -23.02
N ASP A 20 12.43 -1.23 -23.02
CA ASP A 20 13.30 -1.26 -24.19
C ASP A 20 12.74 -2.17 -25.30
N ARG A 21 12.04 -3.26 -24.91
CA ARG A 21 11.30 -4.15 -25.82
C ARG A 21 9.96 -3.56 -26.32
N GLY A 22 9.60 -2.34 -25.92
CA GLY A 22 8.37 -1.67 -26.36
C GLY A 22 7.09 -2.24 -25.74
N GLU A 23 7.18 -3.05 -24.68
CA GLU A 23 6.02 -3.66 -24.02
C GLU A 23 5.32 -2.69 -23.05
N SER A 24 5.86 -1.48 -22.88
CA SER A 24 5.24 -0.45 -22.07
C SER A 24 4.08 0.20 -22.81
N ARG A 25 2.89 0.16 -22.20
CA ARG A 25 1.68 0.86 -22.70
C ARG A 25 1.73 2.38 -22.49
N THR A 26 2.75 2.89 -21.81
CA THR A 26 2.91 4.31 -21.48
C THR A 26 3.61 5.04 -22.61
N ASP A 27 3.05 6.18 -23.05
CA ASP A 27 3.75 7.10 -23.95
C ASP A 27 4.85 7.85 -23.20
N TRP A 28 6.04 7.24 -23.13
CA TRP A 28 7.20 7.82 -22.46
C TRP A 28 7.78 9.05 -23.16
N LYS A 29 7.44 9.28 -24.44
CA LYS A 29 7.87 10.50 -25.15
C LYS A 29 7.05 11.68 -24.66
N ARG A 30 5.72 11.52 -24.57
CA ARG A 30 4.82 12.51 -23.97
C ARG A 30 5.18 12.80 -22.51
N VAL A 31 5.38 11.77 -21.70
CA VAL A 31 5.72 11.94 -20.27
C VAL A 31 7.01 12.75 -20.09
N ARG A 32 8.06 12.45 -20.88
CA ARG A 32 9.34 13.17 -20.79
C ARG A 32 9.28 14.60 -21.33
N ALA A 33 8.34 14.89 -22.22
CA ALA A 33 8.14 16.24 -22.77
C ALA A 33 7.22 17.11 -21.88
N LEU A 34 6.51 16.51 -20.93
CA LEU A 34 5.60 17.23 -20.03
C LEU A 34 6.41 18.07 -19.03
N THR A 35 6.10 19.35 -18.94
CA THR A 35 6.75 20.24 -17.96
C THR A 35 6.13 20.06 -16.58
N GLN A 36 6.86 20.45 -15.53
CA GLN A 36 6.33 20.42 -14.17
C GLN A 36 5.08 21.30 -14.03
N ALA A 37 5.08 22.51 -14.62
CA ALA A 37 3.94 23.42 -14.58
C ALA A 37 2.70 22.85 -15.29
N ASP A 38 2.89 22.12 -16.39
CA ASP A 38 1.78 21.41 -17.04
C ASP A 38 1.27 20.24 -16.20
N ALA A 39 2.17 19.53 -15.51
CA ALA A 39 1.78 18.45 -14.60
C ALA A 39 0.98 18.99 -13.41
N ASP A 40 1.41 20.09 -12.80
CA ASP A 40 0.74 20.70 -11.65
C ASP A 40 -0.66 21.19 -12.03
N ARG A 41 -0.80 21.86 -13.18
CA ARG A 41 -2.10 22.30 -13.72
C ARG A 41 -3.05 21.14 -13.97
N LEU A 42 -2.56 20.06 -14.59
CA LEU A 42 -3.38 18.87 -14.85
C LEU A 42 -3.83 18.18 -13.55
N ALA A 43 -2.97 18.17 -12.52
CA ALA A 43 -3.31 17.60 -11.22
C ALA A 43 -4.38 18.43 -10.49
N GLU A 44 -4.30 19.76 -10.54
CA GLU A 44 -5.34 20.63 -9.99
C GLU A 44 -6.70 20.46 -10.67
N GLU A 45 -6.71 20.23 -12.00
CA GLU A 45 -7.93 20.01 -12.78
C GLU A 45 -8.61 18.65 -12.47
N ASP A 46 -7.84 17.59 -12.23
CA ASP A 46 -8.36 16.21 -12.07
C ASP A 46 -8.72 15.87 -10.61
N ASP A 47 -7.82 16.17 -9.66
CA ASP A 47 -7.88 15.67 -8.29
C ASP A 47 -8.21 16.75 -7.24
N GLY A 48 -8.04 18.03 -7.60
CA GLY A 48 -8.26 19.17 -6.70
C GLY A 48 -7.25 19.25 -5.53
N VAL A 49 -7.54 20.14 -4.57
CA VAL A 49 -6.64 20.38 -3.42
C VAL A 49 -6.78 19.25 -2.39
N LEU A 50 -5.65 18.62 -2.03
CA LEU A 50 -5.63 17.58 -0.99
C LEU A 50 -6.06 18.15 0.37
N PRO A 51 -6.84 17.39 1.17
CA PRO A 51 -7.27 17.83 2.50
C PRO A 51 -6.10 18.14 3.44
N SER A 52 -6.28 19.10 4.36
CA SER A 52 -5.29 19.36 5.40
C SER A 52 -4.99 18.10 6.21
N ALA A 53 -3.70 17.88 6.50
CA ALA A 53 -3.17 16.72 7.22
C ALA A 53 -3.30 15.34 6.53
N TRP A 54 -3.57 15.28 5.22
CA TRP A 54 -3.59 14.02 4.47
C TRP A 54 -2.28 13.21 4.64
N GLU A 55 -1.14 13.89 4.75
CA GLU A 55 0.19 13.29 4.96
C GLU A 55 0.24 12.41 6.22
N SER A 56 -0.47 12.81 7.28
CA SER A 56 -0.51 12.06 8.55
C SER A 56 -1.30 10.76 8.48
N GLN A 57 -2.12 10.58 7.44
CA GLN A 57 -2.93 9.38 7.21
C GLN A 57 -2.26 8.39 6.25
N VAL A 58 -1.20 8.81 5.56
CA VAL A 58 -0.49 7.98 4.59
C VAL A 58 0.72 7.33 5.27
N ASP A 59 0.71 6.00 5.35
CA ASP A 59 1.88 5.22 5.75
C ASP A 59 2.80 5.10 4.51
N ILE A 60 3.76 6.02 4.38
CA ILE A 60 4.70 6.06 3.25
C ILE A 60 5.70 4.91 3.40
N GLY A 61 5.49 3.83 2.66
CA GLY A 61 6.44 2.73 2.60
C GLY A 61 5.94 1.52 1.81
N LEU A 62 6.87 0.68 1.36
CA LEU A 62 6.51 -0.67 0.91
C LEU A 62 5.89 -1.42 2.10
N PRO A 63 4.74 -2.11 1.93
CA PRO A 63 4.17 -2.90 3.01
C PRO A 63 5.23 -3.89 3.49
N THR A 64 5.54 -3.86 4.78
CA THR A 64 6.50 -4.78 5.37
C THR A 64 6.10 -6.21 5.04
N LYS A 65 7.08 -7.00 4.59
CA LYS A 65 6.84 -8.42 4.29
C LYS A 65 6.25 -9.07 5.54
N LYS A 66 5.02 -9.57 5.42
CA LYS A 66 4.41 -10.39 6.47
C LYS A 66 5.26 -11.64 6.61
N GLN A 67 5.65 -11.96 7.83
CA GLN A 67 6.24 -13.26 8.13
C GLN A 67 5.13 -14.28 8.26
N ASP A 68 5.32 -15.45 7.66
CA ASP A 68 4.45 -16.58 7.87
C ASP A 68 4.80 -17.22 9.22
N VAL A 69 3.85 -17.23 10.14
CA VAL A 69 4.04 -17.71 11.51
C VAL A 69 2.86 -18.58 11.91
N HIS A 70 3.17 -19.76 12.45
CA HIS A 70 2.19 -20.67 13.01
C HIS A 70 1.97 -20.36 14.49
N ILE A 71 0.87 -19.68 14.80
CA ILE A 71 0.45 -19.39 16.18
C ILE A 71 -0.80 -20.19 16.54
N ARG A 72 -0.91 -20.58 17.81
CA ARG A 72 -2.14 -21.18 18.36
C ARG A 72 -3.02 -20.05 18.91
N LEU A 73 -4.29 -20.06 18.52
CA LEU A 73 -5.32 -19.14 19.00
C LEU A 73 -6.44 -19.93 19.66
N ASP A 74 -7.07 -19.33 20.67
CA ASP A 74 -8.25 -19.92 21.29
C ASP A 74 -9.40 -20.03 20.29
N SER A 75 -10.20 -21.09 20.46
CA SER A 75 -11.22 -21.49 19.49
C SER A 75 -12.36 -20.46 19.38
N ASP A 76 -12.70 -19.80 20.48
CA ASP A 76 -13.73 -18.77 20.59
C ASP A 76 -13.30 -17.46 19.91
N VAL A 77 -12.05 -17.04 20.12
CA VAL A 77 -11.41 -15.89 19.47
C VAL A 77 -11.40 -16.09 17.95
N LEU A 78 -10.90 -17.24 17.49
CA LEU A 78 -10.85 -17.55 16.07
C LEU A 78 -12.26 -17.56 15.45
N SER A 79 -13.23 -18.15 16.16
CA SER A 79 -14.62 -18.20 15.72
C SER A 79 -15.23 -16.80 15.60
N TRP A 80 -14.93 -15.91 16.54
CA TRP A 80 -15.40 -14.52 16.50
C TRP A 80 -14.91 -13.78 15.27
N PHE A 81 -13.60 -13.86 14.97
CA PHE A 81 -13.05 -13.21 13.78
C PHE A 81 -13.58 -13.81 12.48
N LYS A 82 -13.77 -15.13 12.41
CA LYS A 82 -14.34 -15.81 11.24
C LYS A 82 -15.79 -15.41 10.96
N ARG A 83 -16.61 -15.19 12.00
CA ARG A 83 -18.01 -14.75 11.85
C ARG A 83 -18.15 -13.40 11.14
N GLN A 84 -17.11 -12.56 11.17
CA GLN A 84 -17.14 -11.26 10.48
C GLN A 84 -16.79 -11.33 8.98
N GLY A 85 -16.64 -12.53 8.43
CA GLY A 85 -16.45 -12.76 7.00
C GLY A 85 -14.99 -12.83 6.53
N PRO A 86 -14.77 -12.75 5.21
CA PRO A 86 -13.44 -12.86 4.60
C PRO A 86 -12.43 -11.85 5.18
N GLY A 87 -11.14 -12.22 5.19
CA GLY A 87 -10.08 -11.35 5.70
C GLY A 87 -9.93 -11.33 7.24
N TYR A 88 -10.46 -12.35 7.93
CA TYR A 88 -10.32 -12.49 9.38
C TYR A 88 -8.84 -12.47 9.84
N GLN A 89 -7.91 -13.06 9.07
CA GLN A 89 -6.47 -13.02 9.37
C GLN A 89 -5.89 -11.61 9.31
N THR A 90 -6.31 -10.80 8.33
CA THR A 90 -5.92 -9.39 8.23
C THR A 90 -6.42 -8.61 9.43
N ARG A 91 -7.66 -8.87 9.88
CA ARG A 91 -8.22 -8.26 11.09
C ARG A 91 -7.45 -8.63 12.36
N ILE A 92 -7.11 -9.90 12.54
CA ILE A 92 -6.26 -10.35 13.65
C ILE A 92 -4.95 -9.55 13.67
N ASN A 93 -4.28 -9.45 12.52
CA ASN A 93 -3.03 -8.71 12.41
C ASN A 93 -3.20 -7.20 12.72
N SER A 94 -4.30 -6.58 12.29
CA SER A 94 -4.59 -5.18 12.60
C SER A 94 -4.77 -4.94 14.10
N VAL A 95 -5.45 -5.85 14.79
CA VAL A 95 -5.64 -5.78 16.25
C VAL A 95 -4.30 -5.93 16.97
N LEU A 96 -3.49 -6.91 16.59
CA LEU A 96 -2.16 -7.11 17.16
C LEU A 96 -1.27 -5.87 16.95
N ARG A 97 -1.29 -5.27 15.76
CA ARG A 97 -0.54 -4.04 15.48
C ARG A 97 -1.02 -2.87 16.34
N ALA A 98 -2.33 -2.71 16.51
CA ALA A 98 -2.88 -1.66 17.37
C ALA A 98 -2.44 -1.84 18.83
N PHE A 99 -2.45 -3.08 19.33
CA PHE A 99 -1.98 -3.41 20.68
C PHE A 99 -0.50 -3.08 20.86
N VAL A 100 0.38 -3.52 19.95
CA VAL A 100 1.82 -3.22 20.00
C VAL A 100 2.07 -1.72 20.04
N ARG A 101 1.48 -0.94 19.12
CA ARG A 101 1.64 0.53 19.10
C ARG A 101 1.13 1.24 20.35
N SER A 102 0.12 0.66 21.02
CA SER A 102 -0.38 1.22 22.28
C SER A 102 0.60 0.96 23.44
N ARG A 103 1.29 -0.19 23.41
CA ARG A 103 2.31 -0.56 24.39
C ARG A 103 3.59 0.23 24.20
N GLU A 104 4.08 0.33 22.96
CA GLU A 104 5.27 1.13 22.63
C GLU A 104 5.09 2.59 23.09
N ARG A 105 3.93 3.20 22.82
CA ARG A 105 3.64 4.56 23.31
C ARG A 105 3.61 4.67 24.83
N ALA A 106 3.09 3.66 25.53
CA ALA A 106 3.04 3.66 27.00
C ALA A 106 4.44 3.49 27.61
N GLU A 107 5.29 2.66 27.00
CA GLU A 107 6.69 2.45 27.41
C GLU A 107 7.56 3.68 27.12
N GLU A 108 7.34 4.35 25.99
CA GLU A 108 8.05 5.59 25.63
C GLU A 108 7.64 6.81 26.49
N THR A 109 6.47 6.73 27.15
CA THR A 109 5.99 7.75 28.09
C THR A 109 6.39 7.45 29.54
N ALA A 110 7.01 6.30 29.82
CA ALA A 110 7.50 5.95 31.15
C ALA A 110 9.00 6.33 31.30
N PRO A 111 9.38 7.18 32.27
CA PRO A 111 10.76 7.62 32.49
C PRO A 111 11.68 6.56 33.09
#